data_AF-A0A3B0VVG2-F1
#
_entry.id   AF-A0A3B0VVG2-F1
#
_cell.length_a   1.000
_cell.length_b   1.000
_cell.length_c   1.000
_cell.angle_alpha   90.00
_cell.angle_beta   90.00
_cell.angle_gamma   90.00
#
_symmetry.space_group_name_H-M   'P 1'
#
loop_
_entity.id
_entity.type
_entity.pdbx_description
1 polymer ?
#
loop_
_entity_poly.entity_id
_entity_poly.type
_entity_poly.pdbx_seq_one_letter_code
_entity_poly.pdbx_strand_id
1 'polypeptide(L)'
;MAYPLGMLAARFLAYGVGMFYIARDPEKYLFWINNMIFIQAIDLAVGVFYTATGVIAVQDSAFPIFNAIWIIVLLALWRPKTQTGLSAQAATQ
;
A
#
# COMPACT_ATOMS: atom_id res chain seq x y z
N MET A 1 11.42 -16.86 -15.34
CA MET A 1 10.12 -17.01 -14.62
C MET A 1 10.21 -16.81 -13.10
N ALA A 2 11.31 -17.17 -12.41
CA ALA A 2 11.39 -17.00 -10.95
C ALA A 2 11.73 -15.58 -10.45
N TYR A 3 12.26 -14.70 -11.32
CA TYR A 3 12.75 -13.38 -10.95
C TYR A 3 11.66 -12.42 -10.44
N PRO A 4 10.49 -12.26 -11.10
CA PRO A 4 9.39 -11.46 -10.56
C PRO A 4 8.89 -12.01 -9.22
N LEU A 5 8.80 -13.34 -9.11
CA LEU A 5 8.36 -14.03 -7.91
C LEU A 5 9.29 -13.77 -6.72
N GLY A 6 10.61 -13.79 -6.95
CA GLY A 6 11.62 -13.48 -5.93
C GLY A 6 11.57 -12.02 -5.47
N MET A 7 11.40 -11.07 -6.39
CA MET A 7 11.23 -9.65 -6.03
C MET A 7 9.94 -9.40 -5.24
N LEU A 8 8.85 -10.09 -5.60
CA LEU A 8 7.58 -10.00 -4.88
C LEU A 8 7.68 -10.65 -3.50
N ALA A 9 8.32 -11.81 -3.38
CA ALA A 9 8.57 -12.46 -2.10
C ALA A 9 9.40 -11.55 -1.18
N ALA A 10 10.44 -10.90 -1.71
CA ALA A 10 11.24 -9.94 -0.93
C ALA A 10 10.39 -8.76 -0.44
N ARG A 11 9.52 -8.19 -1.30
CA ARG A 11 8.59 -7.12 -0.91
C ARG A 11 7.58 -7.59 0.13
N PHE A 12 6.98 -8.78 -0.04
CA PHE A 12 6.07 -9.35 0.93
C PHE A 12 6.73 -9.66 2.28
N LEU A 13 7.99 -10.10 2.28
CA LEU A 13 8.73 -10.34 3.52
C LEU A 13 9.07 -9.03 4.21
N ALA A 14 9.66 -8.07 3.50
CA ALA A 14 10.02 -6.79 4.09
C ALA A 14 8.79 -6.02 4.60
N TYR A 15 7.73 -5.96 3.78
CA TYR A 15 6.50 -5.27 4.15
C TYR A 15 5.65 -6.08 5.13
N GLY A 16 5.55 -7.39 4.98
CA GLY A 16 4.84 -8.25 5.93
C GLY A 16 5.44 -8.18 7.32
N VAL A 17 6.77 -8.24 7.45
CA VAL A 17 7.45 -8.10 8.74
C VAL A 17 7.25 -6.69 9.31
N GLY A 18 7.41 -5.64 8.49
CA GLY A 18 7.15 -4.27 8.92
C GLY A 18 5.71 -4.05 9.38
N MET A 19 4.74 -4.64 8.68
CA MET A 19 3.32 -4.57 9.01
C MET A 19 2.97 -5.36 10.27
N PHE A 20 3.59 -6.51 10.52
CA PHE A 20 3.46 -7.25 11.78
C PHE A 20 3.94 -6.43 12.98
N TYR A 21 5.01 -5.65 12.79
CA TYR A 21 5.52 -4.76 13.82
C TYR A 21 4.58 -3.55 14.03
N ILE A 22 4.15 -2.91 12.94
CA ILE A 22 3.25 -1.74 12.96
C ILE A 22 1.87 -2.10 13.52
N ALA A 23 1.39 -3.33 13.32
CA ALA A 23 0.08 -3.77 13.78
C ALA A 23 -0.10 -3.72 15.32
N ARG A 24 0.97 -3.60 16.08
CA ARG A 24 0.92 -3.42 17.54
C ARG A 24 0.44 -2.03 17.96
N ASP A 25 0.70 -1.00 17.16
CA ASP A 25 0.35 0.39 17.45
C ASP A 25 0.20 1.21 16.14
N PRO A 26 -0.86 0.94 15.36
CA PRO A 26 -0.98 1.50 14.00
C PRO A 26 -1.16 3.03 14.00
N GLU A 27 -1.65 3.62 15.10
CA GLU A 27 -1.85 5.06 15.23
C GLU A 27 -0.52 5.82 15.26
N LYS A 28 0.52 5.24 15.88
CA LYS A 28 1.87 5.80 15.91
C LYS A 28 2.59 5.74 14.57
N TYR A 29 2.20 4.83 13.68
CA TYR A 29 2.89 4.55 12.42
C TYR A 29 2.10 4.96 11.18
N LEU A 30 1.16 5.90 11.30
CA LEU A 30 0.37 6.42 10.16
C LEU A 30 1.24 6.91 9.00
N PHE A 31 2.40 7.53 9.28
CA PHE A 31 3.34 7.94 8.25
C PHE A 31 3.85 6.75 7.41
N TRP A 32 4.14 5.64 8.06
CA TRP A 32 4.61 4.41 7.41
C TRP A 32 3.51 3.76 6.57
N ILE A 33 2.28 3.69 7.10
CA ILE A 33 1.11 3.17 6.37
C ILE A 33 0.85 4.01 5.12
N ASN A 34 0.90 5.34 5.23
CA ASN A 34 0.72 6.24 4.09
C ASN A 34 1.84 6.11 3.05
N ASN A 35 3.09 5.98 3.50
CA ASN A 35 4.21 5.76 2.58
C ASN A 35 4.04 4.45 1.79
N MET A 36 3.61 3.37 2.43
CA MET A 36 3.33 2.12 1.72
C MET A 36 2.24 2.29 0.66
N ILE A 37 1.13 2.93 1.00
CA ILE A 37 0.06 3.21 0.03
C ILE A 37 0.61 4.03 -1.15
N PHE A 38 1.46 5.02 -0.87
CA PHE A 38 2.05 5.88 -1.90
C PHE A 38 2.97 5.11 -2.86
N ILE A 39 3.85 4.24 -2.35
CA ILE A 39 4.70 3.39 -3.19
C ILE A 39 3.84 2.52 -4.11
N GLN A 40 2.81 1.87 -3.56
CA GLN A 40 1.92 1.04 -4.38
C GLN A 40 1.14 1.86 -5.41
N ALA A 41 0.76 3.09 -5.09
CA ALA A 41 0.09 3.99 -6.04
C ALA A 41 1.01 4.36 -7.20
N ILE A 42 2.30 4.59 -6.94
CA ILE A 42 3.30 4.83 -7.99
C ILE A 42 3.47 3.57 -8.85
N ASP A 43 3.65 2.40 -8.23
CA ASP A 43 3.81 1.13 -8.94
C ASP A 43 2.59 0.85 -9.84
N LEU A 44 1.39 1.13 -9.34
CA LEU A 44 0.16 1.02 -10.11
C LEU A 44 0.12 2.00 -11.28
N ALA A 45 0.45 3.27 -11.06
CA ALA A 45 0.45 4.29 -12.10
C ALA A 45 1.44 3.96 -13.22
N VAL A 46 2.66 3.56 -12.86
CA VAL A 46 3.70 3.13 -13.79
C VAL A 46 3.26 1.87 -14.54
N GLY A 47 2.75 0.86 -13.83
CA GLY A 47 2.26 -0.39 -14.41
C GLY A 47 1.15 -0.15 -15.43
N VAL A 48 0.14 0.65 -15.09
CA VAL A 48 -0.97 1.00 -15.98
C VAL A 48 -0.47 1.79 -17.19
N PHE A 49 0.38 2.80 -16.99
CA PHE A 49 0.89 3.64 -18.07
C PHE A 49 1.68 2.83 -19.12
N TYR A 50 2.65 2.03 -18.68
CA TYR A 50 3.47 1.24 -19.59
C TYR A 50 2.74 0.05 -20.22
N THR A 51 1.68 -0.45 -19.57
CA THR A 51 0.79 -1.46 -20.17
C THR A 51 -0.11 -0.81 -21.23
N ALA A 52 -0.70 0.35 -20.93
CA ALA A 52 -1.60 1.05 -21.84
C ALA A 52 -0.89 1.57 -23.10
N THR A 53 0.39 1.92 -22.99
CA THR A 53 1.24 2.31 -24.14
C THR A 53 1.79 1.12 -24.92
N GLY A 54 1.52 -0.12 -24.49
CA GLY A 54 1.98 -1.34 -25.15
C GLY A 54 3.47 -1.65 -24.96
N VAL A 55 4.18 -0.89 -24.10
CA VAL A 55 5.60 -1.13 -23.80
C VAL A 55 5.80 -2.42 -23.00
N ILE A 56 4.89 -2.70 -22.07
CA ILE A 56 4.88 -3.94 -21.27
C ILE A 56 3.66 -4.76 -21.65
N ALA A 57 3.86 -6.06 -21.91
CA ALA A 57 2.76 -6.98 -22.17
C ALA A 57 1.88 -7.13 -20.92
N VAL A 58 0.56 -7.22 -21.11
CA VAL A 58 -0.40 -7.41 -20.00
C VAL A 58 -0.05 -8.62 -19.13
N GLN A 59 0.49 -9.68 -19.75
CA GLN A 59 0.91 -10.91 -19.08
C GLN A 59 1.96 -10.66 -17.99
N ASP A 60 2.84 -9.69 -18.22
CA ASP A 60 3.96 -9.35 -17.33
C ASP A 60 3.55 -8.31 -16.27
N SER A 61 2.58 -7.44 -16.58
CA SER A 61 2.15 -6.36 -15.69
C SER A 61 0.90 -6.66 -14.87
N ALA A 62 0.07 -7.63 -15.27
CA ALA A 62 -1.19 -7.95 -14.61
C ALA A 62 -1.01 -8.31 -13.14
N PHE A 63 -0.02 -9.14 -12.81
CA PHE A 63 0.23 -9.55 -11.43
C PHE A 63 0.72 -8.37 -10.55
N PRO A 64 1.75 -7.59 -10.95
CA PRO A 64 2.15 -6.39 -10.20
C PRO A 64 1.01 -5.38 -10.01
N ILE A 65 0.21 -5.11 -11.04
CA ILE A 65 -0.94 -4.19 -10.98
C ILE A 65 -1.98 -4.70 -9.98
N PHE A 66 -2.35 -5.98 -10.05
CA PHE A 66 -3.27 -6.59 -9.11
C PHE A 66 -2.76 -6.51 -7.67
N ASN A 67 -1.47 -6.78 -7.46
CA ASN A 67 -0.84 -6.71 -6.15
C ASN A 67 -0.88 -5.30 -5.56
N ALA A 68 -0.54 -4.28 -6.36
CA ALA A 68 -0.59 -2.89 -5.94
C ALA A 68 -2.01 -2.49 -5.50
N ILE A 69 -3.02 -2.80 -6.31
CA ILE A 69 -4.43 -2.52 -6.00
C ILE A 69 -4.84 -3.19 -4.68
N TRP A 70 -4.57 -4.49 -4.52
CA TRP A 70 -4.96 -5.24 -3.33
C TRP A 70 -4.34 -4.66 -2.05
N ILE A 71 -3.04 -4.34 -2.09
CA ILE A 71 -2.34 -3.75 -0.92
C ILE A 71 -2.85 -2.35 -0.61
N ILE A 72 -3.07 -1.49 -1.62
CA ILE A 72 -3.66 -0.15 -1.42
C ILE A 72 -5.01 -0.26 -0.71
N VAL A 73 -5.89 -1.14 -1.20
CA VAL A 73 -7.24 -1.31 -0.64
C VAL A 73 -7.16 -1.81 0.80
N LEU A 74 -6.37 -2.85 1.09
CA LEU A 74 -6.24 -3.37 2.45
C LEU A 74 -5.70 -2.33 3.42
N LEU A 75 -4.66 -1.59 3.04
CA LEU A 75 -4.06 -0.56 3.89
C LEU A 75 -5.01 0.63 4.07
N ALA A 76 -5.73 1.04 3.03
CA ALA A 76 -6.70 2.12 3.11
C ALA A 76 -7.88 1.78 4.03
N LEU A 77 -8.33 0.52 4.01
CA LEU A 77 -9.39 0.02 4.91
C LEU A 77 -8.89 -0.16 6.35
N TRP A 78 -7.63 -0.58 6.52
CA TRP A 78 -7.04 -0.82 7.85
C TRP A 78 -6.55 0.45 8.54
N ARG A 79 -6.22 1.50 7.79
CA ARG A 79 -5.66 2.74 8.33
C ARG A 79 -6.57 3.33 9.42
N PRO A 80 -6.05 3.58 10.63
CA PRO A 80 -6.80 4.27 11.67
C PRO A 80 -7.32 5.62 11.17
N LYS A 81 -8.62 5.86 11.31
CA LYS A 81 -9.23 7.14 11.00
C LYS A 81 -8.91 8.07 12.16
N THR A 82 -8.05 9.06 11.93
CA THR A 82 -7.73 10.08 12.92
C THR A 82 -9.05 10.73 13.34
N GLN A 83 -9.41 10.65 14.63
CA GLN A 83 -10.56 11.34 15.21
C GLN A 83 -10.25 12.84 15.33
N THR A 84 -10.00 13.49 14.20
CA THR A 84 -9.81 14.93 14.14
C THR A 84 -11.18 15.58 14.20
N GLY A 85 -11.73 15.81 15.41
CA GLY A 85 -12.87 16.74 15.55
C GLY A 85 -13.84 16.58 16.72
N LEU A 86 -13.89 15.46 17.43
CA LEU A 86 -14.89 15.29 18.52
C LEU A 86 -14.44 15.86 19.87
N SER A 87 -13.14 16.04 20.10
CA SER A 87 -12.59 16.60 21.35
C SER A 87 -12.57 18.13 21.38
N ALA A 88 -12.64 18.82 20.25
CA ALA A 88 -12.71 20.29 20.20
C ALA A 88 -14.11 20.84 20.53
N GLN A 89 -15.18 20.04 20.31
CA GLN A 89 -16.55 20.42 20.64
C GLN A 89 -16.94 20.15 22.11
N ALA A 90 -16.27 19.23 22.79
CA ALA A 90 -16.53 18.95 24.22
C ALA A 90 -15.82 19.93 25.17
N ALA A 91 -14.74 20.57 24.73
CA ALA A 91 -13.99 21.55 25.54
C ALA A 91 -14.57 22.97 25.47
N THR A 92 -15.68 23.16 24.76
CA THR A 92 -16.41 24.43 24.63
C THR A 92 -17.82 24.41 25.23
N GLN A 93 -18.18 23.35 25.97
CA GLN A 93 -19.43 23.26 26.74
C GLN A 93 -19.18 23.44 28.24
#